data_AF-D0NC79-F1
#
_entry.id   AF-D0NC79-F1
#
_cell.length_a   1.000
_cell.length_b   1.000
_cell.length_c   1.000
_cell.angle_alpha   90.00
_cell.angle_beta   90.00
_cell.angle_gamma   90.00
#
_symmetry.space_group_name_H-M   'P 1'
#
loop_
_entity.id
_entity.type
_entity.pdbx_description
1 polymer ?
#
loop_
_entity_poly.entity_id
_entity_poly.type
_entity_poly.pdbx_seq_one_letter_code
_entity_poly.pdbx_strand_id
1 'polypeptide(L)'
;MSVIVAEAEKRTQTYLPKIENGRTLTATSLAALSKELPAFKQITGKVRDVYVFEDRVLLVSTDRQSAFDRALASVPFKSRVLTLTSVWWFNQTKHIVANHLLGVPHPSAMLCKKCTVFPVEFVVRGYITGSTSTSMWTNYKKR
;
A
#
# COMPACT_ATOMS: atom_id res chain seq x y z
N MET A 1 -7.88 33.26 0.29
CA MET A 1 -7.34 31.90 0.49
C MET A 1 -7.05 31.73 1.97
N SER A 2 -7.45 30.63 2.62
CA SER A 2 -7.18 30.48 4.06
C SER A 2 -5.67 30.30 4.30
N VAL A 3 -5.19 30.72 5.47
CA VAL A 3 -3.76 30.59 5.85
C VAL A 3 -3.27 29.15 5.71
N ILE A 4 -4.13 28.18 6.04
CA ILE A 4 -3.86 26.74 5.91
C ILE A 4 -3.59 26.33 4.46
N VAL A 5 -4.40 26.84 3.51
CA VAL A 5 -4.25 26.52 2.09
C VAL A 5 -2.93 27.11 1.57
N ALA A 6 -2.62 28.35 1.92
CA ALA A 6 -1.37 28.99 1.51
C ALA A 6 -0.13 28.27 2.07
N GLU A 7 -0.20 27.79 3.32
CA GLU A 7 0.88 27.00 3.92
C GLU A 7 1.05 25.63 3.24
N ALA A 8 -0.05 24.95 2.94
CA ALA A 8 -0.03 23.67 2.22
C ALA A 8 0.55 23.81 0.80
N GLU A 9 0.20 24.89 0.10
CA GLU A 9 0.76 25.22 -1.22
C GLU A 9 2.26 25.49 -1.14
N LYS A 10 2.70 26.32 -0.18
CA LYS A 10 4.12 26.60 0.03
C LYS A 10 4.90 25.32 0.32
N ARG A 11 4.37 24.43 1.16
CA ARG A 11 4.96 23.10 1.40
C ARG A 11 5.02 22.28 0.12
N THR A 12 3.96 22.28 -0.68
CA THR A 12 3.90 21.54 -1.95
C THR A 12 5.00 21.95 -2.92
N GLN A 13 5.24 23.26 -3.05
CA GLN A 13 6.31 23.79 -3.89
C GLN A 13 7.70 23.26 -3.50
N THR A 14 7.94 22.94 -2.21
CA THR A 14 9.25 22.43 -1.76
C THR A 14 9.59 21.03 -2.27
N TYR A 15 8.58 20.21 -2.61
CA TYR A 15 8.78 18.82 -3.03
C TYR A 15 8.31 18.53 -4.46
N LEU A 16 7.69 19.48 -5.16
CA LEU A 16 7.33 19.34 -6.57
C LEU A 16 8.51 18.92 -7.47
N PRO A 17 9.69 19.55 -7.41
CA PRO A 17 10.82 19.15 -8.25
C PRO A 17 11.27 17.70 -8.01
N LYS A 18 11.09 17.19 -6.78
CA LYS A 18 11.42 15.79 -6.46
C LYS A 18 10.42 14.83 -7.10
N ILE A 19 9.14 15.21 -7.18
CA ILE A 19 8.06 14.44 -7.78
C ILE A 19 8.23 14.40 -9.30
N GLU A 20 8.47 15.55 -9.94
CA GLU A 20 8.61 15.66 -11.40
C GLU A 20 9.78 14.83 -11.94
N ASN A 21 10.88 14.78 -11.19
CA ASN A 21 12.04 13.96 -11.53
C ASN A 21 11.93 12.50 -11.02
N GLY A 22 10.84 12.16 -10.31
CA GLY A 22 10.65 10.87 -9.68
C GLY A 22 10.23 9.79 -10.68
N ARG A 23 11.03 8.73 -10.81
CA ARG A 23 10.63 7.53 -11.57
C ARG A 23 9.56 6.76 -10.80
N THR A 24 8.51 6.34 -11.50
CA THR A 24 7.43 5.52 -10.94
C THR A 24 7.81 4.05 -10.92
N LEU A 25 7.56 3.38 -9.80
CA LEU A 25 7.72 1.93 -9.69
C LEU A 25 6.45 1.23 -10.19
N THR A 26 6.40 0.87 -11.47
CA THR A 26 5.21 0.24 -12.09
C THR A 26 5.36 -1.25 -12.34
N ALA A 27 6.59 -1.78 -12.36
CA ALA A 27 6.89 -3.19 -12.50
C ALA A 27 7.99 -3.59 -11.50
N THR A 28 7.95 -4.83 -11.05
CA THR A 28 8.89 -5.38 -10.07
C THR A 28 9.51 -6.66 -10.60
N SER A 29 10.81 -6.84 -10.36
CA SER A 29 11.53 -8.06 -10.73
C SER A 29 12.64 -8.36 -9.73
N LEU A 30 12.73 -9.63 -9.33
CA LEU A 30 13.85 -10.17 -8.56
C LEU A 30 14.79 -11.02 -9.42
N ALA A 31 14.67 -10.96 -10.76
CA ALA A 31 15.44 -11.80 -11.68
C ALA A 31 16.95 -11.66 -11.48
N ALA A 32 17.43 -10.44 -11.22
CA ALA A 32 18.84 -10.16 -10.95
C ALA A 32 19.38 -10.88 -9.70
N LEU A 33 18.51 -11.15 -8.73
CA LEU A 33 18.85 -11.81 -7.45
C LEU A 33 18.39 -13.28 -7.42
N SER A 34 17.88 -13.81 -8.53
CA SER A 34 17.25 -15.14 -8.57
C SER A 34 18.18 -16.29 -8.14
N LYS A 35 19.50 -16.14 -8.30
CA LYS A 35 20.50 -17.13 -7.88
C LYS A 35 20.81 -17.10 -6.37
N GLU A 36 20.58 -15.98 -5.72
CA GLU A 36 20.89 -15.74 -4.31
C GLU A 36 19.66 -15.93 -3.41
N LEU A 37 18.47 -15.98 -4.01
CA LEU A 37 17.20 -16.08 -3.31
C LEU A 37 16.67 -17.52 -3.34
N PRO A 38 15.98 -17.97 -2.27
CA PRO A 38 15.22 -19.21 -2.32
C PRO A 38 14.17 -19.18 -3.43
N ALA A 39 13.70 -20.35 -3.86
CA ALA A 39 12.64 -20.46 -4.85
C ALA A 39 11.40 -19.64 -4.44
N PHE A 40 10.85 -18.91 -5.40
CA PHE A 40 9.71 -18.03 -5.17
C PHE A 40 8.72 -18.05 -6.33
N LYS A 41 7.47 -17.72 -6.03
CA LYS A 41 6.41 -17.44 -7.01
C LYS A 41 6.05 -15.97 -6.97
N GLN A 42 6.10 -15.30 -8.13
CA GLN A 42 5.61 -13.92 -8.26
C GLN A 42 4.10 -13.92 -8.58
N ILE A 43 3.36 -13.05 -7.90
CA ILE A 43 1.94 -12.79 -8.12
C ILE A 43 1.77 -11.29 -8.33
N THR A 44 1.30 -10.90 -9.52
CA THR A 44 1.07 -9.50 -9.87
C THR A 44 -0.37 -9.11 -9.51
N GLY A 45 -0.52 -8.13 -8.64
CA GLY A 45 -1.83 -7.55 -8.28
C GLY A 45 -2.05 -6.17 -8.91
N LYS A 46 -3.23 -5.58 -8.67
CA LYS A 46 -3.60 -4.25 -9.20
C LYS A 46 -2.56 -3.17 -8.82
N VAL A 47 -2.18 -3.11 -7.54
CA VAL A 47 -1.31 -2.05 -6.97
C VAL A 47 -0.13 -2.58 -6.14
N ARG A 48 0.06 -3.90 -6.11
CA ARG A 48 1.09 -4.57 -5.32
C ARG A 48 1.49 -5.87 -6.01
N ASP A 49 2.78 -6.15 -6.02
CA ASP A 49 3.33 -7.42 -6.45
C ASP A 49 3.79 -8.20 -5.21
N VAL A 50 3.56 -9.52 -5.23
CA VAL A 50 3.84 -10.40 -4.10
C VAL A 50 4.80 -11.49 -4.54
N TYR A 51 5.91 -11.64 -3.83
CA TYR A 51 6.82 -12.77 -4.01
C TYR A 51 6.62 -13.73 -2.84
N VAL A 52 6.13 -14.92 -3.15
CA VAL A 52 5.82 -15.96 -2.17
C VAL A 52 6.98 -16.94 -2.12
N PHE A 53 7.61 -17.02 -0.95
CA PHE A 53 8.61 -18.03 -0.62
C PHE A 53 7.94 -19.16 0.19
N GLU A 54 8.75 -20.10 0.68
CA GLU A 54 8.29 -21.21 1.50
C GLU A 54 7.64 -20.72 2.82
N ASP A 55 8.39 -19.94 3.60
CA ASP A 55 8.06 -19.51 4.97
C ASP A 55 7.62 -18.03 5.09
N ARG A 56 7.91 -17.23 4.07
CA ARG A 56 7.73 -15.78 4.08
C ARG A 56 7.15 -15.25 2.76
N VAL A 57 6.69 -14.01 2.80
CA VAL A 57 6.21 -13.28 1.62
C VAL A 57 6.88 -11.91 1.58
N LEU A 58 7.33 -11.50 0.40
CA LEU A 58 7.77 -10.13 0.15
C LEU A 58 6.62 -9.38 -0.53
N LEU A 59 6.12 -8.36 0.13
CA LEU A 59 5.05 -7.49 -0.36
C LEU A 59 5.68 -6.22 -0.93
N VAL A 60 5.58 -6.02 -2.25
CA VAL A 60 6.13 -4.84 -2.93
C VAL A 60 4.98 -3.97 -3.43
N SER A 61 4.73 -2.86 -2.72
CA SER A 61 3.76 -1.86 -3.16
C SER A 61 4.27 -1.16 -4.41
N THR A 62 3.40 -0.88 -5.38
CA THR A 62 3.76 -0.19 -6.61
C THR A 62 3.11 1.19 -6.70
N ASP A 63 3.60 2.01 -7.61
CA ASP A 63 3.08 3.35 -7.85
C ASP A 63 1.81 3.31 -8.74
N ARG A 64 1.42 2.11 -9.24
CA ARG A 64 0.19 1.89 -10.01
C ARG A 64 -1.03 2.26 -9.18
N GLN A 65 -1.94 3.05 -9.74
CA GLN A 65 -3.18 3.48 -9.10
C GLN A 65 -4.39 2.90 -9.82
N SER A 66 -5.29 2.28 -9.06
CA SER A 66 -6.58 1.80 -9.57
C SER A 66 -7.74 2.43 -8.79
N ALA A 67 -8.81 2.78 -9.47
CA ALA A 67 -10.11 3.06 -8.86
C ALA A 67 -11.23 2.68 -9.85
N PHE A 68 -12.44 2.42 -9.32
CA PHE A 68 -13.58 1.97 -10.14
C PHE A 68 -13.25 0.76 -11.02
N ASP A 69 -12.45 -0.17 -10.46
CA ASP A 69 -11.94 -1.36 -11.14
C ASP A 69 -11.13 -1.13 -12.42
N ARG A 70 -10.60 0.09 -12.60
CA ARG A 70 -9.73 0.45 -13.73
C ARG A 70 -8.36 0.89 -13.25
N ALA A 71 -7.33 0.60 -14.04
CA ALA A 71 -6.03 1.24 -13.89
C ALA A 71 -6.16 2.69 -14.38
N LEU A 72 -5.77 3.65 -13.54
CA LEU A 72 -5.97 5.08 -13.81
C LEU A 72 -4.67 5.79 -14.18
N ALA A 73 -3.63 5.59 -13.37
CA ALA A 73 -2.38 6.31 -13.50
C ALA A 73 -1.27 5.61 -12.70
N SER A 74 -0.07 6.18 -12.73
CA SER A 74 0.99 5.89 -11.78
C SER A 74 1.34 7.16 -11.00
N VAL A 75 1.37 7.06 -9.67
CA VAL A 75 1.63 8.20 -8.78
C VAL A 75 3.04 8.05 -8.18
N PRO A 76 3.99 8.94 -8.51
CA PRO A 76 5.36 8.85 -8.01
C PRO A 76 5.42 8.74 -6.49
N PHE A 77 6.27 7.84 -5.99
CA PHE A 77 6.55 7.61 -4.56
C PHE A 77 5.38 7.11 -3.72
N LYS A 78 4.20 6.88 -4.30
CA LYS A 78 3.02 6.36 -3.58
C LYS A 78 3.36 5.05 -2.86
N SER A 79 4.09 4.16 -3.52
CA SER A 79 4.53 2.87 -2.95
C SER A 79 5.27 3.05 -1.63
N ARG A 80 6.20 4.00 -1.56
CA ARG A 80 7.01 4.28 -0.36
C ARG A 80 6.15 4.82 0.76
N VAL A 81 5.29 5.79 0.46
CA VAL A 81 4.39 6.39 1.46
C VAL A 81 3.46 5.34 2.05
N LEU A 82 2.84 4.51 1.22
CA LEU A 82 1.91 3.47 1.68
C LEU A 82 2.63 2.38 2.49
N THR A 83 3.76 1.87 2.02
CA THR A 83 4.51 0.83 2.74
C THR A 83 5.02 1.36 4.08
N LEU A 84 5.63 2.56 4.14
CA LEU A 84 6.13 3.13 5.40
C LEU A 84 5.00 3.48 6.38
N THR A 85 3.84 3.90 5.87
CA THR A 85 2.64 4.12 6.71
C THR A 85 2.16 2.81 7.32
N SER A 86 2.11 1.72 6.55
CA SER A 86 1.77 0.39 7.10
C SER A 86 2.78 -0.06 8.15
N VAL A 87 4.08 0.12 7.90
CA VAL A 87 5.15 -0.21 8.86
C VAL A 87 4.99 0.58 10.16
N TRP A 88 4.69 1.87 10.07
CA TRP A 88 4.43 2.70 11.24
C TRP A 88 3.26 2.13 12.06
N TRP A 89 2.13 1.82 11.41
CA TRP A 89 0.96 1.25 12.09
C TRP A 89 1.23 -0.11 12.73
N PHE A 90 1.94 -1.01 12.04
CA PHE A 90 2.35 -2.30 12.63
C PHE A 90 3.20 -2.13 13.88
N ASN A 91 4.09 -1.13 13.90
CA ASN A 91 4.88 -0.81 15.09
C ASN A 91 4.05 -0.22 16.22
N GLN A 92 3.06 0.63 15.90
CA GLN A 92 2.18 1.22 16.91
C GLN A 92 1.28 0.17 17.58
N THR A 93 0.77 -0.81 16.82
CA THR A 93 -0.24 -1.78 17.32
C THR A 93 0.33 -3.12 17.78
N LYS A 94 1.64 -3.34 17.66
CA LYS A 94 2.28 -4.62 18.05
C LYS A 94 2.04 -5.05 19.49
N HIS A 95 1.74 -4.11 20.39
CA HIS A 95 1.44 -4.37 21.80
C HIS A 95 -0.01 -4.86 22.02
N ILE A 96 -0.89 -4.67 21.04
CA ILE A 96 -2.31 -5.06 21.09
C ILE A 96 -2.49 -6.45 20.47
N VAL A 97 -1.89 -6.68 19.31
CA VAL A 97 -2.02 -7.93 18.55
C VAL A 97 -0.75 -8.24 17.77
N ALA A 98 -0.42 -9.52 17.66
CA ALA A 98 0.66 -9.97 16.79
C ALA A 98 0.36 -9.59 15.32
N ASN A 99 1.39 -9.15 14.60
CA ASN A 99 1.31 -8.83 13.18
C ASN A 99 2.41 -9.57 12.39
N HIS A 100 2.29 -9.56 11.07
CA HIS A 100 3.13 -10.38 10.20
C HIS A 100 4.45 -9.74 9.79
N LEU A 101 4.78 -8.51 10.22
CA LEU A 101 5.95 -7.79 9.73
C LEU A 101 7.24 -8.42 10.25
N LEU A 102 8.17 -8.77 9.36
CA LEU A 102 9.50 -9.29 9.70
C LEU A 102 10.61 -8.26 9.46
N GLY A 103 10.47 -7.42 8.43
CA GLY A 103 11.47 -6.40 8.10
C GLY A 103 11.09 -5.56 6.89
N VAL A 104 11.89 -4.52 6.63
CA VAL A 104 11.64 -3.54 5.55
C VAL A 104 12.91 -3.38 4.72
N PRO A 105 13.19 -4.29 3.77
CA PRO A 105 14.43 -4.27 2.99
C PRO A 105 14.51 -3.10 2.00
N HIS A 106 13.38 -2.46 1.69
CA HIS A 106 13.31 -1.30 0.81
C HIS A 106 12.08 -0.44 1.18
N PRO A 107 12.08 0.90 1.00
CA PRO A 107 10.93 1.74 1.37
C PRO A 107 9.59 1.36 0.73
N SER A 108 9.61 0.71 -0.44
CA SER A 108 8.41 0.19 -1.12
C SER A 108 8.11 -1.28 -0.83
N ALA A 109 8.97 -1.99 -0.09
CA ALA A 109 8.86 -3.43 0.14
C ALA A 109 8.92 -3.80 1.63
N MET A 110 8.01 -4.67 2.06
CA MET A 110 8.03 -5.25 3.40
C MET A 110 8.12 -6.78 3.30
N LEU A 111 8.98 -7.37 4.13
CA LEU A 111 9.07 -8.81 4.30
C LEU A 111 8.13 -9.21 5.45
N CYS A 112 7.25 -10.17 5.20
CA CYS A 112 6.25 -10.60 6.15
C CYS A 112 6.26 -12.13 6.31
N LYS A 113 5.81 -12.59 7.48
CA LYS A 113 5.50 -14.00 7.73
C LYS A 113 4.38 -14.43 6.78
N LYS A 114 4.52 -15.63 6.20
CA LYS A 114 3.44 -16.23 5.41
C LYS A 114 2.31 -16.66 6.33
N CYS A 115 1.09 -16.22 6.01
CA CYS A 115 -0.11 -16.50 6.80
C CYS A 115 -1.19 -17.15 5.93
N THR A 116 -2.01 -18.00 6.54
CA THR A 116 -3.26 -18.46 5.92
C THR A 116 -4.29 -17.33 6.01
N VAL A 117 -4.79 -16.89 4.87
CA VAL A 117 -5.78 -15.81 4.81
C VAL A 117 -7.11 -16.33 5.34
N PHE A 118 -7.67 -15.65 6.34
CA PHE A 118 -9.07 -15.82 6.71
C PHE A 118 -9.92 -15.02 5.71
N PRO A 119 -10.82 -15.65 4.92
CA PRO A 119 -11.49 -15.01 3.77
C PRO A 119 -12.64 -14.08 4.20
N VAL A 120 -12.37 -13.18 5.14
CA VAL A 120 -13.30 -12.18 5.69
C VAL A 120 -12.59 -10.84 5.72
N GLU A 121 -13.26 -9.80 5.19
CA GLU A 121 -12.78 -8.42 5.28
C GLU A 121 -13.33 -7.76 6.54
N PHE A 122 -12.45 -7.41 7.47
CA PHE A 122 -12.82 -6.69 8.69
C PHE A 122 -12.86 -5.18 8.42
N VAL A 123 -14.06 -4.60 8.44
CA VAL A 123 -14.28 -3.16 8.16
C VAL A 123 -14.78 -2.46 9.42
N VAL A 124 -13.97 -1.54 9.95
CA VAL A 124 -14.36 -0.66 11.07
C VAL A 124 -14.76 0.71 10.53
N ARG A 125 -15.89 1.27 10.99
CA ARG A 125 -16.43 2.54 10.49
C ARG A 125 -16.67 3.53 11.64
N GLY A 126 -15.95 4.65 11.64
CA GLY A 126 -16.18 5.77 12.56
C GLY A 126 -17.18 6.82 12.05
N TYR A 127 -17.46 6.82 10.73
CA TYR A 127 -18.37 7.75 10.08
C TYR A 127 -19.25 7.02 9.04
N ILE A 128 -20.47 7.52 8.83
CA ILE A 128 -21.38 7.02 7.79
C ILE A 128 -21.05 7.66 6.45
N THR A 129 -20.49 6.88 5.53
CA THR A 129 -20.10 7.34 4.19
C THR A 129 -20.07 6.17 3.20
N GLY A 130 -19.77 6.47 1.95
CA GLY A 130 -19.61 5.55 0.83
C GLY A 130 -20.78 5.57 -0.15
N SER A 131 -20.52 5.07 -1.37
CA SER A 131 -21.49 5.03 -2.47
C SER A 131 -21.81 3.61 -2.95
N THR A 132 -21.06 2.60 -2.52
CA THR A 132 -21.29 1.20 -2.90
C THR A 132 -22.54 0.64 -2.23
N SER A 133 -23.08 -0.46 -2.77
CA SER A 133 -24.20 -1.20 -2.17
C SER A 133 -23.87 -1.75 -0.78
N THR A 134 -22.60 -2.03 -0.51
CA THR A 134 -22.09 -2.52 0.79
C THR A 134 -21.72 -1.38 1.77
N SER A 135 -21.81 -0.12 1.34
CA SER A 135 -21.49 1.02 2.20
C SER A 135 -22.59 1.24 3.25
N MET A 136 -22.20 1.81 4.40
CA MET A 136 -23.14 2.07 5.49
C MET A 136 -24.17 3.14 5.11
N TRP A 137 -23.76 4.16 4.34
CA TRP A 137 -24.66 5.21 3.87
C TRP A 137 -25.76 4.68 2.94
N THR A 138 -25.40 3.92 1.90
CA THR A 138 -26.40 3.37 0.96
C THR A 138 -27.41 2.45 1.65
N ASN A 139 -26.96 1.65 2.62
CA ASN A 139 -27.86 0.78 3.39
C ASN A 139 -28.74 1.57 4.37
N TYR A 140 -28.19 2.61 5.00
CA TYR A 140 -28.95 3.50 5.88
C TYR A 140 -30.06 4.23 5.12
N LYS A 141 -29.73 4.85 3.98
CA LYS A 141 -30.69 5.62 3.15
C LYS A 141 -31.86 4.78 2.61
N LYS A 142 -31.66 3.46 2.42
CA LYS A 142 -32.67 2.54 1.89
C LYS A 142 -33.67 2.06 2.96
N ARG A 143 -33.38 2.31 4.23
CA ARG A 143 -34.32 2.07 5.33
C ARG A 143 -35.12 3.34 5.58
#